data_AF-D4JEK7-F1
#
_entry.id   AF-D4JEK7-F1
#
_cell.length_a   1.000
_cell.length_b   1.000
_cell.length_c   1.000
_cell.angle_alpha   90.00
_cell.angle_beta   90.00
_cell.angle_gamma   90.00
#
_symmetry.space_group_name_H-M   'P 1'
#
loop_
_entity.id
_entity.type
_entity.pdbx_description
1 polymer ?
#
loop_
_entity_poly.entity_id
_entity_poly.type
_entity_poly.pdbx_seq_one_letter_code
_entity_poly.pdbx_strand_id
1 'polypeptide(L)'
;MIATLAFLFYMFLFNILLRYRASCLIPITSLLYDKCDPEACASAIIYYSTKNGKVKLKSQTLFAQCLIYLDDPQLAQDILINYPRKDAASSLSYWSLMANIYYLMKDEDGLNRCKEEAQKIQLGFGQTGVMIQNEELASIQNKIDLMNGEFSTCKKYYLDSLNKARFTFQQVDSCYYIALISFVEQDYPLANMYFDRVINLGNKMCYVSKAKHYQSKMENMNLDINEG
;
A
#
# COMPACT_ATOMS: atom_id res chain seq x y z
N MET A 1 -35.98 6.75 34.63
CA MET A 1 -35.22 5.52 34.98
C MET A 1 -35.34 4.44 33.91
N ILE A 2 -36.55 4.08 33.45
CA ILE A 2 -36.74 3.07 32.39
C ILE A 2 -36.16 3.55 31.04
N ALA A 3 -36.41 4.81 30.65
CA ALA A 3 -35.89 5.36 29.40
C ALA A 3 -34.35 5.46 29.37
N THR A 4 -33.72 5.78 30.51
CA THR A 4 -32.25 5.82 30.63
C THR A 4 -31.63 4.42 30.55
N LEU A 5 -32.27 3.41 31.15
CA LEU A 5 -31.84 2.01 31.04
C LEU A 5 -31.99 1.47 29.60
N ALA A 6 -33.09 1.80 28.92
CA ALA A 6 -33.31 1.42 27.53
C ALA A 6 -32.28 2.07 26.58
N PHE A 7 -31.92 3.33 26.81
CA PHE A 7 -30.88 4.03 26.04
C PHE A 7 -29.49 3.40 26.24
N LEU A 8 -29.12 3.06 27.48
CA LEU A 8 -27.85 2.39 27.76
C LEU A 8 -27.78 0.99 27.14
N PHE A 9 -28.88 0.24 27.17
CA PHE A 9 -28.97 -1.08 26.52
C PHE A 9 -28.86 -0.98 24.99
N TYR A 10 -29.50 0.02 24.39
CA TYR A 10 -29.35 0.33 22.96
C TYR A 10 -27.91 0.68 22.61
N MET A 11 -27.25 1.57 23.38
CA MET A 11 -25.85 1.93 23.18
C MET A 11 -24.91 0.73 23.32
N PHE A 12 -25.19 -0.18 24.25
CA PHE A 12 -24.41 -1.41 24.45
C PHE A 12 -24.57 -2.39 23.27
N LEU A 13 -25.80 -2.65 22.83
CA LEU A 13 -26.09 -3.48 21.65
C LEU A 13 -25.47 -2.87 20.38
N PHE A 14 -25.58 -1.56 20.21
CA PHE A 14 -24.97 -0.84 19.09
C PHE A 14 -23.44 -0.97 19.11
N ASN A 15 -22.80 -0.87 20.29
CA ASN A 15 -21.37 -1.07 20.44
C ASN A 15 -20.93 -2.51 20.09
N ILE A 16 -21.70 -3.52 20.53
CA ILE A 16 -21.46 -4.92 20.15
C ILE A 16 -21.57 -5.10 18.64
N LEU A 17 -22.58 -4.49 18.02
CA LEU A 17 -22.80 -4.61 16.57
C LEU A 17 -21.68 -3.92 15.77
N LEU A 18 -21.19 -2.78 16.24
CA LEU A 18 -20.02 -2.10 15.70
C LEU A 18 -18.75 -2.95 15.85
N ARG A 19 -18.51 -3.53 17.04
CA ARG A 19 -17.36 -4.43 17.29
C ARG A 19 -17.43 -5.69 16.43
N TYR A 20 -18.62 -6.25 16.23
CA TYR A 20 -18.83 -7.41 15.38
C TYR A 20 -18.52 -7.08 13.90
N ARG A 21 -19.00 -5.95 13.39
CA ARG A 21 -18.65 -5.48 12.03
C ARG A 21 -17.17 -5.21 11.86
N ALA A 22 -16.52 -4.60 12.86
CA ALA A 22 -15.07 -4.40 12.86
C ALA A 22 -14.33 -5.75 12.85
N SER A 23 -14.78 -6.73 13.65
CA SER A 23 -14.19 -8.06 13.74
C SER A 23 -14.28 -8.88 12.46
N CYS A 24 -15.20 -8.56 11.53
CA CYS A 24 -15.26 -9.21 10.21
C CYS A 24 -14.31 -8.60 9.17
N LEU A 25 -13.91 -7.32 9.31
CA LEU A 25 -13.00 -6.63 8.38
C LEU A 25 -11.53 -6.76 8.79
N ILE A 26 -11.26 -6.74 10.10
CA ILE A 26 -9.92 -6.95 10.70
C ILE A 26 -9.21 -8.22 10.16
N PRO A 27 -9.86 -9.39 10.00
CA PRO A 27 -9.18 -10.58 9.47
C PRO A 27 -8.83 -10.44 7.98
N ILE A 28 -9.64 -9.73 7.17
CA ILE A 28 -9.35 -9.59 5.74
C ILE A 28 -8.16 -8.65 5.53
N THR A 29 -8.08 -7.54 6.25
CA THR A 29 -6.95 -6.61 6.19
C THR A 29 -5.63 -7.27 6.62
N SER A 30 -5.68 -8.18 7.61
CA SER A 30 -4.49 -8.92 8.06
C SER A 30 -3.87 -9.80 6.97
N LEU A 31 -4.69 -10.29 6.02
CA LEU A 31 -4.20 -11.09 4.89
C LEU A 31 -3.19 -10.29 4.05
N LEU A 32 -3.45 -9.01 3.82
CA LEU A 32 -2.54 -8.14 3.09
C LEU A 32 -1.41 -7.62 3.99
N TYR A 33 -1.74 -7.01 5.12
CA TYR A 33 -0.78 -6.26 5.92
C TYR A 33 0.17 -7.14 6.76
N ASP A 34 -0.34 -8.24 7.33
CA ASP A 34 0.45 -9.13 8.19
C ASP A 34 1.02 -10.31 7.41
N LYS A 35 0.21 -10.91 6.54
CA LYS A 35 0.57 -12.13 5.79
C LYS A 35 1.11 -11.91 4.39
N CYS A 36 1.11 -10.66 3.90
CA CYS A 36 1.59 -10.31 2.56
C CYS A 36 0.97 -11.19 1.45
N ASP A 37 -0.32 -11.50 1.58
CA ASP A 37 -1.07 -12.34 0.65
C ASP A 37 -2.20 -11.53 -0.03
N PRO A 38 -1.86 -10.76 -1.08
CA PRO A 38 -2.85 -9.96 -1.79
C PRO A 38 -3.87 -10.83 -2.54
N GLU A 39 -3.51 -12.05 -2.96
CA GLU A 39 -4.42 -12.98 -3.64
C GLU A 39 -5.52 -13.47 -2.69
N ALA A 40 -5.15 -13.92 -1.48
CA ALA A 40 -6.11 -14.33 -0.47
C ALA A 40 -6.97 -13.15 0.01
N CYS A 41 -6.37 -11.97 0.17
CA CYS A 41 -7.10 -10.76 0.55
C CYS A 41 -8.14 -10.36 -0.51
N ALA A 42 -7.74 -10.28 -1.78
CA ALA A 42 -8.63 -10.01 -2.91
C ALA A 42 -9.76 -11.05 -3.01
N SER A 43 -9.43 -12.33 -2.90
CA SER A 43 -10.39 -13.43 -2.94
C SER A 43 -11.43 -13.32 -1.82
N ALA A 44 -10.99 -13.02 -0.60
CA ALA A 44 -11.88 -12.80 0.54
C ALA A 44 -12.80 -11.59 0.31
N ILE A 45 -12.27 -10.47 -0.20
CA ILE A 45 -13.07 -9.28 -0.53
C ILE A 45 -14.16 -9.63 -1.54
N ILE A 46 -13.83 -10.32 -2.63
CA ILE A 46 -14.79 -10.72 -3.66
C ILE A 46 -15.85 -11.64 -3.05
N TYR A 47 -15.45 -12.66 -2.30
CA TYR A 47 -16.35 -13.62 -1.66
C TYR A 47 -17.39 -12.91 -0.77
N TYR A 48 -16.95 -12.05 0.15
CA TYR A 48 -17.84 -11.32 1.07
C TYR A 48 -18.61 -10.15 0.43
N SER A 49 -18.22 -9.77 -0.78
CA SER A 49 -18.88 -8.76 -1.61
C SER A 49 -19.89 -9.37 -2.60
N THR A 50 -19.90 -10.69 -2.76
CA THR A 50 -20.79 -11.39 -3.69
C THR A 50 -22.12 -11.75 -3.01
N LYS A 51 -23.24 -11.38 -3.64
CA LYS A 51 -24.58 -11.80 -3.23
C LYS A 51 -25.39 -12.15 -4.46
N ASN A 52 -25.98 -13.35 -4.47
CA ASN A 52 -26.81 -13.86 -5.58
C ASN A 52 -26.10 -13.75 -6.96
N GLY A 53 -24.81 -14.08 -7.02
CA GLY A 53 -24.00 -14.00 -8.24
C GLY A 53 -23.61 -12.59 -8.69
N LYS A 54 -24.01 -11.54 -7.97
CA LYS A 54 -23.61 -10.15 -8.25
C LYS A 54 -22.56 -9.69 -7.25
N VAL A 55 -21.45 -9.15 -7.74
CA VAL A 55 -20.38 -8.60 -6.92
C VAL A 55 -20.65 -7.11 -6.65
N LYS A 56 -20.72 -6.72 -5.38
CA LYS A 56 -20.75 -5.32 -4.96
C LYS A 56 -19.63 -5.09 -3.94
N LEU A 57 -18.48 -4.62 -4.44
CA LEU A 57 -17.26 -4.43 -3.64
C LEU A 57 -17.53 -3.51 -2.45
N LYS A 58 -17.31 -4.04 -1.24
CA LYS A 58 -17.48 -3.28 0.01
C LYS A 58 -16.23 -2.49 0.42
N SER A 59 -15.06 -2.91 -0.04
CA SER A 59 -13.77 -2.27 0.29
C SER A 59 -12.94 -2.07 -1.00
N GLN A 60 -13.27 -1.03 -1.76
CA GLN A 60 -12.60 -0.72 -3.02
C GLN A 60 -11.12 -0.33 -2.82
N THR A 61 -10.79 0.38 -1.73
CA THR A 61 -9.40 0.80 -1.44
C THR A 61 -8.50 -0.40 -1.16
N LEU A 62 -8.91 -1.30 -0.25
CA LEU A 62 -8.15 -2.51 0.06
C LEU A 62 -8.05 -3.43 -1.16
N PHE A 63 -9.11 -3.54 -1.96
CA PHE A 63 -9.07 -4.32 -3.20
C PHE A 63 -8.09 -3.73 -4.21
N ALA A 64 -8.10 -2.41 -4.41
CA ALA A 64 -7.14 -1.73 -5.27
C ALA A 64 -5.70 -1.91 -4.79
N GLN A 65 -5.44 -1.87 -3.47
CA GLN A 65 -4.12 -2.21 -2.92
C GLN A 65 -3.74 -3.65 -3.28
N CYS A 66 -4.64 -4.63 -3.11
CA CYS A 66 -4.35 -6.01 -3.49
C CYS A 66 -3.94 -6.10 -4.97
N LEU A 67 -4.65 -5.41 -5.87
CA LEU A 67 -4.36 -5.38 -7.30
C LEU A 67 -2.99 -4.75 -7.62
N ILE A 68 -2.63 -3.65 -6.94
CA ILE A 68 -1.29 -3.05 -7.02
C ILE A 68 -0.21 -4.10 -6.70
N TYR A 69 -0.38 -4.88 -5.63
CA TYR A 69 0.57 -5.91 -5.22
C TYR A 69 0.40 -7.26 -5.93
N LEU A 70 -0.59 -7.39 -6.82
CA LEU A 70 -0.72 -8.45 -7.81
C LEU A 70 -0.15 -8.02 -9.18
N ASP A 71 0.44 -6.83 -9.26
CA ASP A 71 1.03 -6.25 -10.47
C ASP A 71 0.01 -5.87 -11.57
N ASP A 72 -1.21 -5.50 -11.18
CA ASP A 72 -2.27 -5.02 -12.08
C ASP A 72 -2.74 -3.59 -11.70
N PRO A 73 -1.90 -2.56 -11.96
CA PRO A 73 -2.23 -1.19 -11.63
C PRO A 73 -3.38 -0.63 -12.49
N GLN A 74 -3.58 -1.12 -13.72
CA GLN A 74 -4.69 -0.71 -14.57
C GLN A 74 -6.03 -1.15 -13.97
N LEU A 75 -6.16 -2.41 -13.55
CA LEU A 75 -7.37 -2.87 -12.89
C LEU A 75 -7.59 -2.14 -11.55
N ALA A 76 -6.51 -1.86 -10.81
CA ALA A 76 -6.60 -1.04 -9.59
C ALA A 76 -7.18 0.36 -9.89
N GLN A 77 -6.80 0.96 -11.01
CA GLN A 77 -7.32 2.25 -11.48
C GLN A 77 -8.83 2.18 -11.76
N ASP A 78 -9.28 1.16 -12.51
CA ASP A 78 -10.68 0.97 -12.87
C ASP A 78 -11.59 0.85 -11.64
N ILE A 79 -11.10 0.16 -10.61
CA ILE A 79 -11.81 0.05 -9.32
C ILE A 79 -11.93 1.41 -8.64
N LEU A 80 -10.87 2.23 -8.65
CA LEU A 80 -10.82 3.51 -7.96
C LEU A 80 -11.54 4.64 -8.69
N ILE A 81 -11.68 4.61 -10.02
CA ILE A 81 -12.44 5.63 -10.78
C ILE A 81 -13.87 5.78 -10.22
N ASN A 82 -14.46 4.67 -9.77
CA ASN A 82 -15.80 4.62 -9.19
C ASN A 82 -15.80 4.71 -7.65
N TYR A 83 -14.67 5.03 -7.02
CA TYR A 83 -14.56 5.11 -5.56
C TYR A 83 -15.27 6.35 -5.02
N PRO A 84 -16.17 6.21 -4.04
CA PRO A 84 -16.91 7.34 -3.49
C PRO A 84 -16.04 8.17 -2.55
N ARG A 85 -15.69 9.38 -3.01
CA ARG A 85 -14.95 10.42 -2.26
C ARG A 85 -15.93 11.27 -1.43
N LYS A 86 -16.46 10.70 -0.35
CA LYS A 86 -17.53 11.32 0.47
C LYS A 86 -17.03 12.36 1.46
N ASP A 87 -15.79 12.22 1.89
CA ASP A 87 -15.16 13.06 2.92
C ASP A 87 -13.66 13.23 2.64
N ALA A 88 -13.02 14.13 3.39
CA ALA A 88 -11.60 14.45 3.24
C ALA A 88 -10.67 13.22 3.38
N ALA A 89 -10.97 12.28 4.29
CA ALA A 89 -10.15 11.10 4.49
C ALA A 89 -10.26 10.12 3.32
N SER A 90 -11.48 9.91 2.80
CA SER A 90 -11.71 9.10 1.61
C SER A 90 -11.05 9.73 0.37
N SER A 91 -11.12 11.05 0.20
CA SER A 91 -10.44 11.76 -0.89
C SER A 91 -8.92 11.63 -0.79
N LEU A 92 -8.34 11.73 0.42
CA LEU A 92 -6.91 11.58 0.61
C LEU A 92 -6.45 10.15 0.28
N SER A 93 -7.20 9.15 0.78
CA SER A 93 -6.95 7.75 0.48
C SER A 93 -7.00 7.46 -1.02
N TYR A 94 -7.94 8.08 -1.74
CA TYR A 94 -8.05 7.98 -3.19
C TYR A 94 -6.79 8.51 -3.89
N TRP A 95 -6.36 9.74 -3.57
CA TRP A 95 -5.20 10.34 -4.23
C TRP A 95 -3.88 9.63 -3.89
N SER A 96 -3.73 9.13 -2.67
CA SER A 96 -2.58 8.30 -2.28
C SER A 96 -2.49 7.01 -3.09
N LEU A 97 -3.61 6.29 -3.28
CA LEU A 97 -3.62 5.08 -4.09
C LEU A 97 -3.45 5.36 -5.58
N MET A 98 -4.09 6.41 -6.10
CA MET A 98 -3.90 6.83 -7.49
C MET A 98 -2.45 7.24 -7.78
N ALA A 99 -1.77 7.89 -6.84
CA ALA A 99 -0.35 8.21 -6.98
C ALA A 99 0.50 6.94 -7.14
N ASN A 100 0.27 5.91 -6.31
CA ASN A 100 0.98 4.64 -6.47
C ASN A 100 0.70 3.98 -7.84
N ILE A 101 -0.54 4.04 -8.32
CA ILE A 101 -0.93 3.51 -9.62
C ILE A 101 -0.23 4.26 -10.76
N TYR A 102 -0.29 5.59 -10.76
CA TYR A 102 0.37 6.41 -11.78
C TYR A 102 1.89 6.24 -11.78
N TYR A 103 2.50 6.11 -10.60
CA TYR A 103 3.92 5.75 -10.50
C TYR A 103 4.23 4.41 -11.19
N LEU A 104 3.44 3.36 -10.93
CA LEU A 104 3.63 2.05 -11.56
C LEU A 104 3.38 2.06 -13.07
N MET A 105 2.44 2.90 -13.53
CA MET A 105 2.15 3.12 -14.94
C MET A 105 3.14 4.08 -15.63
N LYS A 106 4.07 4.67 -14.88
CA LYS A 106 5.03 5.69 -15.35
C LYS A 106 4.35 6.94 -15.93
N ASP A 107 3.22 7.34 -15.33
CA ASP A 107 2.46 8.52 -15.69
C ASP A 107 2.82 9.69 -14.75
N GLU A 108 3.74 10.53 -15.19
CA GLU A 108 4.25 11.68 -14.41
C GLU A 108 3.17 12.75 -14.20
N ASP A 109 2.39 13.06 -15.24
CA ASP A 109 1.34 14.07 -15.17
C ASP A 109 0.24 13.65 -14.18
N GLY A 110 -0.18 12.38 -14.24
CA GLY A 110 -1.12 11.80 -13.30
C GLY A 110 -0.61 11.83 -11.86
N LEU A 111 0.66 11.51 -11.65
CA LEU A 111 1.29 11.53 -10.33
C LEU A 111 1.39 12.95 -9.76
N ASN A 112 1.83 13.93 -10.55
CA ASN A 112 1.90 15.33 -10.15
C ASN A 112 0.52 15.88 -9.79
N ARG A 113 -0.51 15.56 -10.59
CA ARG A 113 -1.89 15.91 -10.26
C ARG A 113 -2.35 15.32 -8.94
N CYS A 114 -1.98 14.08 -8.61
CA CYS A 114 -2.33 13.48 -7.33
C CYS A 114 -1.75 14.27 -6.15
N LYS A 115 -0.50 14.75 -6.27
CA LYS A 115 0.12 15.60 -5.25
C LYS A 115 -0.64 16.92 -5.08
N GLU A 116 -0.94 17.61 -6.17
CA GLU A 116 -1.68 18.88 -6.14
C GLU A 116 -3.06 18.73 -5.48
N GLU A 117 -3.79 17.66 -5.82
CA GLU A 117 -5.11 17.41 -5.27
C GLU A 117 -5.06 16.97 -3.81
N ALA A 118 -4.08 16.16 -3.42
CA ALA A 118 -3.88 15.76 -2.02
C ALA A 118 -3.50 16.94 -1.11
N GLN A 119 -2.77 17.94 -1.63
CA GLN A 119 -2.40 19.16 -0.88
C GLN A 119 -3.62 20.03 -0.53
N LYS A 120 -4.67 20.01 -1.36
CA LYS A 120 -5.89 20.80 -1.15
C LYS A 120 -6.79 20.23 -0.05
N ILE A 121 -6.56 18.99 0.36
CA ILE A 121 -7.39 18.31 1.36
C ILE A 121 -7.09 18.85 2.75
N GLN A 122 -8.11 18.99 3.58
CA GLN A 122 -7.93 19.34 4.99
C GLN A 122 -8.64 18.29 5.85
N LEU A 123 -7.86 17.55 6.63
CA LEU A 123 -8.40 16.55 7.56
C LEU A 123 -8.89 17.24 8.84
N GLY A 124 -10.17 17.03 9.19
CA GLY A 124 -10.82 17.61 10.36
C GLY A 124 -10.38 17.06 11.73
N PHE A 125 -9.16 16.52 11.84
CA PHE A 125 -8.62 15.88 13.05
C PHE A 125 -7.56 16.75 13.77
N GLY A 126 -7.57 18.07 13.54
CA GLY A 126 -6.57 18.97 14.13
C GLY A 126 -5.14 18.59 13.74
N GLN A 127 -4.21 18.62 14.69
CA GLN A 127 -2.79 18.30 14.46
C GLN A 127 -2.57 16.87 13.94
N THR A 128 -3.36 15.90 14.40
CA THR A 128 -3.30 14.53 13.89
C THR A 128 -3.69 14.47 12.40
N GLY A 129 -4.66 15.28 11.98
CA GLY A 129 -5.05 15.40 10.58
C GLY A 129 -3.92 15.94 9.72
N VAL A 130 -3.25 16.99 10.19
CA VAL A 130 -2.08 17.57 9.49
C VAL A 130 -0.95 16.56 9.38
N MET A 131 -0.68 15.78 10.44
CA MET A 131 0.35 14.74 10.43
C MET A 131 0.04 13.65 9.39
N ILE A 132 -1.18 13.11 9.39
CA ILE A 132 -1.60 12.08 8.41
C ILE A 132 -1.46 12.61 6.99
N GLN A 133 -1.93 13.84 6.74
CA GLN A 133 -1.80 14.45 5.42
C GLN A 133 -0.33 14.59 5.00
N ASN A 134 0.55 15.03 5.90
CA ASN A 134 1.97 15.18 5.59
C ASN A 134 2.65 13.83 5.32
N GLU A 135 2.27 12.76 6.02
CA GLU A 135 2.79 11.42 5.74
C GLU A 135 2.39 10.94 4.33
N GLU A 136 1.13 11.13 3.95
CA GLU A 136 0.64 10.79 2.60
C GLU A 136 1.31 11.65 1.52
N LEU A 137 1.44 12.96 1.74
CA LEU A 137 2.13 13.87 0.83
C LEU A 137 3.62 13.53 0.68
N ALA A 138 4.29 13.13 1.75
CA ALA A 138 5.68 12.70 1.70
C ALA A 138 5.83 11.40 0.90
N SER A 139 4.89 10.45 1.03
CA SER A 139 4.84 9.24 0.19
C SER A 139 4.69 9.57 -1.29
N ILE A 140 3.74 10.43 -1.65
CA ILE A 140 3.51 10.86 -3.04
C ILE A 140 4.75 11.59 -3.58
N GLN A 141 5.32 12.51 -2.81
CA GLN A 141 6.55 13.21 -3.18
C GLN A 141 7.69 12.24 -3.44
N ASN A 142 7.86 11.23 -2.58
CA ASN A 142 8.90 10.24 -2.73
C ASN A 142 8.75 9.41 -4.02
N LYS A 143 7.53 9.17 -4.50
CA LYS A 143 7.32 8.54 -5.82
C LYS A 143 7.73 9.46 -6.98
N ILE A 144 7.47 10.77 -6.86
CA ILE A 144 7.93 11.76 -7.84
C ILE A 144 9.46 11.82 -7.86
N ASP A 145 10.08 11.88 -6.68
CA ASP A 145 11.53 11.87 -6.51
C ASP A 145 12.17 10.60 -7.10
N LEU A 146 11.51 9.45 -6.97
CA LEU A 146 11.94 8.21 -7.61
C LEU A 146 11.91 8.29 -9.15
N MET A 147 10.91 8.96 -9.74
CA MET A 147 10.84 9.16 -11.20
C MET A 147 11.91 10.13 -11.68
N ASN A 148 12.22 11.15 -10.87
CA ASN A 148 13.25 12.14 -11.15
C ASN A 148 14.69 11.64 -10.92
N GLY A 149 14.86 10.45 -10.34
CA GLY A 149 16.18 9.87 -10.04
C GLY A 149 16.85 10.41 -8.79
N GLU A 150 16.08 11.02 -7.86
CA GLU A 150 16.56 11.57 -6.60
C GLU A 150 16.80 10.47 -5.54
N PHE A 151 17.65 9.51 -5.88
CA PHE A 151 17.79 8.23 -5.17
C PHE A 151 18.26 8.37 -3.71
N SER A 152 19.14 9.33 -3.42
CA SER A 152 19.61 9.56 -2.05
C SER A 152 18.47 9.98 -1.11
N THR A 153 17.63 10.91 -1.56
CA THR A 153 16.42 11.35 -0.85
C THR A 153 15.46 10.18 -0.66
N CYS A 154 15.24 9.41 -1.73
CA CYS A 154 14.33 8.27 -1.70
C CYS A 154 14.77 7.17 -0.75
N LYS A 155 16.06 6.84 -0.76
CA LYS A 155 16.66 5.81 0.10
C LYS A 155 16.50 6.20 1.57
N LYS A 156 16.73 7.47 1.91
CA LYS A 156 16.51 8.00 3.26
C LYS A 156 15.04 7.87 3.68
N TYR A 157 14.11 8.22 2.81
CA TYR A 157 12.67 8.07 3.08
C TYR A 157 12.30 6.61 3.40
N TYR A 158 12.74 5.65 2.57
CA TYR A 158 12.39 4.24 2.80
C TYR A 158 13.10 3.64 4.02
N LEU A 159 14.31 4.09 4.36
CA LEU A 159 14.97 3.69 5.62
C LEU A 159 14.19 4.20 6.84
N ASP A 160 13.76 5.46 6.82
CA ASP A 160 12.93 6.03 7.89
C ASP A 160 11.56 5.32 8.00
N SER A 161 10.95 4.97 6.86
CA SER A 161 9.72 4.18 6.79
C SER A 161 9.91 2.79 7.38
N LEU A 162 10.99 2.10 7.01
CA LEU A 162 11.33 0.77 7.50
C LEU A 162 11.51 0.76 9.02
N ASN A 163 12.14 1.79 9.59
CA ASN A 163 12.33 1.93 11.04
C ASN A 163 11.00 2.11 11.81
N LYS A 164 9.98 2.65 11.16
CA LYS A 164 8.64 2.88 11.75
C LYS A 164 7.64 1.77 11.42
N ALA A 165 7.99 0.87 10.49
CA ALA A 165 7.11 -0.17 9.98
C ALA A 165 6.64 -1.10 11.10
N ARG A 166 5.32 -1.21 11.25
CA ARG A 166 4.71 -2.12 12.24
C ARG A 166 4.20 -3.41 11.62
N PHE A 167 3.92 -3.37 10.32
CA PHE A 167 3.37 -4.48 9.56
C PHE A 167 4.42 -5.07 8.63
N THR A 168 4.41 -6.39 8.43
CA THR A 168 5.31 -7.10 7.51
C THR A 168 5.26 -6.48 6.11
N PHE A 169 4.06 -6.14 5.66
CA PHE A 169 3.83 -5.47 4.39
C PHE A 169 4.64 -4.18 4.22
N GLN A 170 4.68 -3.31 5.22
CA GLN A 170 5.43 -2.05 5.16
C GLN A 170 6.94 -2.29 5.12
N GLN A 171 7.40 -3.35 5.80
CA GLN A 171 8.80 -3.77 5.75
C GLN A 171 9.16 -4.25 4.36
N VAL A 172 8.32 -5.09 3.74
CA VAL A 172 8.52 -5.61 2.39
C VAL A 172 8.53 -4.48 1.36
N ASP A 173 7.57 -3.55 1.43
CA ASP A 173 7.49 -2.40 0.53
C ASP A 173 8.76 -1.54 0.62
N SER A 174 9.17 -1.17 1.83
CA SER A 174 10.38 -0.36 2.04
C SER A 174 11.66 -1.10 1.61
N CYS A 175 11.80 -2.38 1.96
CA CYS A 175 12.96 -3.19 1.57
C CYS A 175 13.07 -3.31 0.05
N TYR A 176 11.95 -3.46 -0.67
CA TYR A 176 11.96 -3.57 -2.12
C TYR A 176 12.50 -2.31 -2.79
N TYR A 177 12.05 -1.13 -2.37
CA TYR A 177 12.57 0.12 -2.94
C TYR A 177 14.01 0.42 -2.52
N ILE A 178 14.43 0.10 -1.29
CA ILE A 178 15.83 0.23 -0.89
C ILE A 178 16.72 -0.68 -1.76
N ALA A 179 16.28 -1.91 -2.02
CA ALA A 179 17.00 -2.85 -2.86
C ALA A 179 17.12 -2.36 -4.31
N LEU A 180 16.02 -1.87 -4.89
CA LEU A 180 16.02 -1.31 -6.24
C LEU A 180 16.95 -0.10 -6.38
N ILE A 181 16.88 0.84 -5.43
CA ILE A 181 17.77 2.00 -5.42
C ILE A 181 19.23 1.54 -5.34
N SER A 182 19.54 0.64 -4.40
CA SER A 182 20.90 0.12 -4.22
C SER A 182 21.40 -0.62 -5.47
N PHE A 183 20.52 -1.34 -6.16
CA PHE A 183 20.84 -2.00 -7.44
C PHE A 183 21.19 -0.97 -8.53
N VAL A 184 20.44 0.12 -8.64
CA VAL A 184 20.71 1.21 -9.61
C VAL A 184 22.01 1.95 -9.26
N GLU A 185 22.26 2.17 -7.96
CA GLU A 185 23.51 2.74 -7.44
C GLU A 185 24.72 1.78 -7.52
N GLN A 186 24.51 0.54 -7.99
CA GLN A 186 25.53 -0.52 -8.11
C GLN A 186 26.10 -1.00 -6.77
N ASP A 187 25.41 -0.75 -5.66
CA ASP A 187 25.67 -1.37 -4.35
C ASP A 187 24.97 -2.73 -4.28
N TYR A 188 25.49 -3.69 -5.06
CA TYR A 188 24.93 -5.03 -5.19
C TYR A 188 24.90 -5.84 -3.88
N PRO A 189 25.91 -5.76 -2.98
CA PRO A 189 25.81 -6.42 -1.68
C PRO A 189 24.62 -5.94 -0.85
N LEU A 190 24.38 -4.63 -0.81
CA LEU A 190 23.24 -4.07 -0.09
C LEU A 190 21.91 -4.40 -0.79
N ALA A 191 21.89 -4.34 -2.12
CA ALA A 191 20.72 -4.71 -2.92
C ALA A 191 20.31 -6.17 -2.64
N ASN A 192 21.26 -7.10 -2.68
CA ASN A 192 21.02 -8.52 -2.37
C ASN A 192 20.46 -8.72 -0.97
N MET A 193 21.06 -8.11 0.04
CA MET A 193 20.59 -8.21 1.43
C MET A 193 19.12 -7.80 1.58
N TYR A 194 18.70 -6.72 0.92
CA TYR A 194 17.30 -6.27 0.99
C TYR A 194 16.36 -7.07 0.09
N PHE A 195 16.80 -7.55 -1.09
CA PHE A 195 16.01 -8.48 -1.90
C PHE A 195 15.75 -9.80 -1.17
N ASP A 196 16.72 -10.33 -0.44
CA ASP A 196 16.52 -11.52 0.41
C ASP A 196 15.43 -11.28 1.45
N ARG A 197 15.42 -10.10 2.10
CA ARG A 197 14.35 -9.75 3.04
C ARG A 197 12.98 -9.68 2.36
N VAL A 198 12.90 -9.12 1.15
CA VAL A 198 11.66 -9.10 0.36
C VAL A 198 11.18 -10.51 0.06
N ILE A 199 12.07 -11.42 -0.35
CA ILE A 199 11.70 -12.79 -0.70
C ILE A 199 11.23 -13.57 0.53
N ASN A 200 11.91 -13.40 1.66
CA ASN A 200 11.60 -14.11 2.91
C ASN A 200 10.30 -13.63 3.57
N LEU A 201 9.94 -12.34 3.41
CA LEU A 201 8.79 -11.75 4.10
C LEU A 201 7.58 -11.50 3.18
N GLY A 202 7.81 -11.32 1.88
CA GLY A 202 6.81 -10.81 0.93
C GLY A 202 5.76 -11.81 0.48
N ASN A 203 5.90 -13.09 0.81
CA ASN A 203 4.95 -14.16 0.50
C ASN A 203 4.46 -14.13 -0.97
N LYS A 204 3.23 -13.66 -1.22
CA LYS A 204 2.61 -13.62 -2.57
C LYS A 204 2.58 -12.22 -3.20
N MET A 205 3.20 -11.22 -2.59
CA MET A 205 3.34 -9.90 -3.22
C MET A 205 4.19 -10.01 -4.49
N CYS A 206 3.83 -9.25 -5.54
CA CYS A 206 4.55 -9.21 -6.82
C CYS A 206 6.04 -8.83 -6.67
N TYR A 207 6.42 -8.17 -5.57
CA TYR A 207 7.80 -7.85 -5.25
C TYR A 207 8.69 -9.09 -5.07
N VAL A 208 8.14 -10.23 -4.66
CA VAL A 208 8.92 -11.47 -4.47
C VAL A 208 9.44 -11.99 -5.82
N SER A 209 8.59 -12.06 -6.85
CA SER A 209 9.03 -12.50 -8.18
C SER A 209 10.00 -11.51 -8.81
N LYS A 210 9.75 -10.20 -8.65
CA LYS A 210 10.65 -9.14 -9.12
C LYS A 210 12.01 -9.19 -8.42
N ALA A 211 12.06 -9.36 -7.10
CA ALA A 211 13.29 -9.48 -6.33
C ALA A 211 14.14 -10.68 -6.78
N LYS A 212 13.52 -11.87 -6.95
CA LYS A 212 14.21 -13.05 -7.49
C LYS A 212 14.80 -12.81 -8.87
N HIS A 213 14.08 -12.08 -9.73
CA HIS A 213 14.58 -11.72 -11.05
C HIS A 213 15.82 -10.81 -10.98
N TYR A 214 15.80 -9.78 -10.12
CA TYR A 214 16.98 -8.91 -9.92
C TYR A 214 18.17 -9.65 -9.32
N GLN A 215 17.94 -10.59 -8.39
CA GLN A 215 19.01 -11.43 -7.84
C GLN A 215 19.68 -12.30 -8.91
N SER A 216 18.88 -13.01 -9.72
CA SER A 216 19.42 -13.80 -10.84
C SER A 216 20.19 -12.93 -11.84
N LYS A 217 19.73 -11.71 -12.10
CA LYS A 217 20.47 -10.76 -12.94
C LYS A 217 21.83 -10.38 -12.34
N MET A 218 21.91 -10.15 -11.03
CA MET A 218 23.19 -9.87 -10.35
C MET A 218 24.13 -11.05 -10.34
N GLU A 219 23.62 -12.27 -10.14
CA GLU A 219 24.42 -13.50 -10.21
C GLU A 219 25.05 -13.67 -11.59
N ASN A 220 24.28 -13.46 -12.67
CA ASN A 220 24.79 -13.56 -14.03
C ASN A 220 25.87 -12.51 -14.33
N MET A 221 25.71 -11.27 -13.86
CA MET A 221 26.73 -10.23 -14.02
C MET A 221 28.05 -10.59 -13.34
N ASN A 222 28.00 -11.29 -12.20
CA ASN A 222 29.20 -11.74 -11.49
C ASN A 222 29.89 -12.94 -12.17
N LEU A 223 29.16 -13.75 -12.93
CA LEU A 223 29.73 -14.86 -13.71
C LEU A 223 30.51 -14.32 -14.92
N ASP A 224 29.96 -13.34 -15.63
CA ASP A 224 30.60 -12.72 -16.79
C ASP A 224 31.94 -12.02 -16.45
N ILE A 225 32.09 -11.52 -15.21
CA ILE A 225 33.33 -10.88 -14.74
C ILE A 225 34.42 -11.91 -14.41
N ASN A 226 34.05 -13.14 -14.05
CA ASN A 226 35.00 -14.19 -13.66
C ASN A 226 35.46 -15.07 -14.84
N GLU A 227 34.85 -14.92 -16.01
CA GLU A 227 35.19 -15.67 -17.24
C GLU A 227 35.98 -14.83 -18.28
N GLY A 228 36.30 -13.56 -17.98
CA GLY A 228 37.13 -12.66 -18.82
C GLY A 228 38.52 -12.40 -18.27
#